data_AF-A0A949W844-F1
#
_entry.id   AF-A0A949W844-F1
#
_cell.length_a   1.000
_cell.length_b   1.000
_cell.length_c   1.000
_cell.angle_alpha   90.00
_cell.angle_beta   90.00
_cell.angle_gamma   90.00
#
_symmetry.space_group_name_H-M   'P 1'
#
loop_
_entity.id
_entity.type
_entity.pdbx_description
1 polymer ?
#
loop_
_entity_poly.entity_id
_entity_poly.type
_entity_poly.pdbx_seq_one_letter_code
_entity_poly.pdbx_strand_id
1 'polypeptide(L)'
;MMNKARTILNASIVVIAVFLIHYTINSLLQNHSLLPIKLIKIHGFVLSITTIVILLSIKIYNLYSDKVGFGYLGLVLFKMIFSVIFLYPNFATKTNETKILVLNFFAVFFIYLIFEVLVLLRYISKKSSR
;
A
#
# COMPACT_ATOMS: atom_id res chain seq x y z
N MET A 1 14.86 9.77 -20.44
CA MET A 1 13.98 10.04 -19.26
C MET A 1 12.96 8.92 -19.17
N MET A 2 12.66 8.34 -17.99
CA MET A 2 11.41 7.56 -17.92
C MET A 2 10.30 8.57 -18.11
N ASN A 3 9.44 8.36 -19.11
CA ASN A 3 8.31 9.24 -19.28
C ASN A 3 7.48 9.15 -17.99
N LYS A 4 7.35 10.25 -17.25
CA LYS A 4 6.71 10.31 -15.93
C LYS A 4 5.31 9.67 -16.00
N ALA A 5 4.64 9.88 -17.14
CA ALA A 5 3.40 9.23 -17.54
C ALA A 5 3.44 7.69 -17.53
N ARG A 6 4.51 7.05 -18.02
CA ARG A 6 4.64 5.58 -18.06
C ARG A 6 4.81 4.97 -16.66
N THR A 7 5.43 5.71 -15.74
CA THR A 7 5.60 5.26 -14.34
C THR A 7 4.28 5.35 -13.59
N ILE A 8 3.55 6.45 -13.78
CA ILE A 8 2.20 6.65 -13.21
C ILE A 8 1.24 5.61 -13.79
N LEU A 9 1.27 5.37 -15.10
CA LEU A 9 0.43 4.37 -15.77
C LEU A 9 0.69 2.96 -15.21
N ASN A 10 1.96 2.56 -15.09
CA ASN A 10 2.30 1.24 -14.53
C ASN A 10 1.85 1.09 -13.07
N ALA A 11 1.96 2.15 -12.26
CA ALA A 11 1.47 2.16 -10.90
C ALA A 11 -0.06 1.98 -10.85
N SER A 12 -0.80 2.73 -11.68
CA SER A 12 -2.26 2.62 -11.78
C SER A 12 -2.70 1.22 -12.23
N ILE A 13 -1.99 0.60 -13.19
CA ILE A 13 -2.28 -0.76 -13.64
C ILE A 13 -2.10 -1.77 -12.50
N VAL A 14 -1.01 -1.67 -11.73
CA VAL A 14 -0.78 -2.56 -10.58
C VAL A 14 -1.88 -2.39 -9.53
N VAL A 15 -2.25 -1.15 -9.22
CA VAL A 15 -3.33 -0.83 -8.26
C VAL A 15 -4.67 -1.44 -8.70
N ILE A 16 -5.03 -1.26 -9.97
CA ILE A 16 -6.27 -1.81 -10.53
C ILE A 16 -6.22 -3.34 -10.53
N ALA A 17 -5.11 -3.95 -10.94
CA ALA A 17 -4.95 -5.40 -10.95
C ALA A 17 -5.07 -6.00 -9.54
N VAL A 18 -4.43 -5.40 -8.55
CA VAL A 18 -4.49 -5.85 -7.15
C VAL A 18 -5.91 -5.69 -6.58
N PHE A 19 -6.60 -4.60 -6.92
CA PHE A 19 -8.01 -4.42 -6.54
C PHE A 19 -8.91 -5.49 -7.15
N LEU A 20 -8.78 -5.73 -8.47
CA LEU A 20 -9.60 -6.71 -9.20
C LEU A 20 -9.35 -8.13 -8.69
N ILE A 21 -8.09 -8.53 -8.50
CA ILE A 21 -7.72 -9.84 -7.94
C ILE A 21 -8.30 -10.01 -6.54
N HIS A 22 -8.18 -8.99 -5.68
CA HIS A 22 -8.70 -9.08 -4.33
C HIS A 22 -10.23 -9.12 -4.29
N TYR A 23 -10.90 -8.44 -5.22
CA TYR A 23 -12.35 -8.47 -5.40
C TYR A 23 -12.83 -9.85 -5.88
N THR A 24 -12.21 -10.42 -6.92
CA THR A 24 -12.57 -11.76 -7.42
C THR A 24 -12.33 -12.85 -6.39
N ILE A 25 -11.21 -12.82 -5.66
CA ILE A 25 -10.95 -13.77 -4.57
C ILE A 25 -12.04 -13.69 -3.49
N ASN A 26 -12.43 -12.49 -3.06
CA ASN A 26 -13.49 -12.33 -2.06
C ASN A 26 -14.86 -12.79 -2.58
N SER A 27 -15.16 -12.54 -3.86
CA SER A 27 -16.39 -13.02 -4.48
C SER A 27 -16.44 -14.54 -4.63
N LEU A 28 -15.31 -15.19 -4.92
CA LEU A 28 -15.21 -16.66 -5.08
C LEU A 28 -15.31 -17.40 -3.74
N LEU A 29 -14.74 -16.82 -2.68
CA LEU A 29 -14.76 -17.40 -1.33
C LEU A 29 -16.11 -17.25 -0.61
N GLN A 30 -17.15 -16.71 -1.26
CA GLN A 30 -18.48 -16.45 -0.68
C GLN A 30 -18.42 -15.75 0.69
N ASN A 31 -17.41 -14.88 0.89
CA ASN A 31 -17.26 -14.09 2.11
C ASN A 31 -18.27 -12.93 2.11
N HIS A 32 -19.56 -13.24 2.25
CA HIS A 32 -20.65 -12.27 2.32
C HIS A 32 -20.51 -11.28 3.49
N SER A 33 -19.64 -11.57 4.47
CA SER A 33 -19.30 -10.70 5.61
C SER A 33 -18.54 -9.42 5.21
N LEU A 34 -17.87 -9.41 4.05
CA LEU A 34 -17.10 -8.27 3.55
C LEU A 34 -17.84 -7.55 2.43
N LEU A 35 -18.69 -6.60 2.84
CA LEU A 35 -19.35 -5.70 1.90
C LEU A 35 -18.31 -5.00 0.99
N PRO A 36 -18.60 -4.80 -0.31
CA PRO A 36 -17.72 -4.11 -1.25
C PRO A 36 -17.22 -2.75 -0.75
N ILE A 37 -18.05 -2.03 0.03
CA ILE A 37 -17.68 -0.75 0.64
C ILE A 37 -16.49 -0.86 1.60
N LYS A 38 -16.37 -1.97 2.37
CA LYS A 38 -15.24 -2.19 3.29
C LYS A 38 -13.96 -2.46 2.51
N LEU A 39 -14.05 -3.23 1.41
CA LEU A 39 -12.93 -3.49 0.50
C LEU A 39 -12.41 -2.21 -0.15
N ILE A 40 -13.31 -1.36 -0.65
CA ILE A 40 -12.95 -0.04 -1.21
C ILE A 40 -12.24 0.81 -0.16
N LYS A 41 -12.74 0.84 1.09
CA LYS A 41 -12.08 1.58 2.19
C LYS A 41 -10.67 1.06 2.49
N ILE A 42 -10.47 -0.26 2.54
CA ILE A 42 -9.16 -0.87 2.76
C ILE A 42 -8.19 -0.47 1.64
N HIS A 43 -8.56 -0.72 0.39
CA HIS A 43 -7.70 -0.40 -0.76
C HIS A 43 -7.43 1.11 -0.86
N GLY A 44 -8.46 1.94 -0.66
CA GLY A 44 -8.31 3.40 -0.68
C GLY A 44 -7.36 3.90 0.40
N PHE A 45 -7.46 3.37 1.62
CA PHE A 45 -6.54 3.70 2.71
C PHE A 45 -5.10 3.26 2.39
N VAL A 46 -4.90 1.98 2.03
CA VAL A 46 -3.56 1.42 1.78
C VAL A 46 -2.89 2.11 0.59
N LEU A 47 -3.64 2.40 -0.48
CA LEU A 47 -3.16 3.17 -1.62
C LEU A 47 -2.72 4.58 -1.22
N SER A 48 -3.55 5.29 -0.45
CA SER A 48 -3.26 6.65 -0.03
C SER A 48 -1.99 6.73 0.81
N ILE A 49 -1.88 5.88 1.84
CA ILE A 49 -0.71 5.90 2.73
C ILE A 49 0.56 5.44 1.99
N THR A 50 0.46 4.44 1.12
CA THR A 50 1.59 3.98 0.29
C THR A 50 2.07 5.10 -0.65
N THR A 51 1.14 5.84 -1.27
CA THR A 51 1.49 6.97 -2.14
C THR A 51 2.24 8.05 -1.36
N ILE A 52 1.77 8.37 -0.15
CA ILE A 52 2.44 9.33 0.74
C ILE A 52 3.86 8.85 1.09
N VAL A 53 4.03 7.58 1.47
CA VAL A 53 5.35 7.00 1.80
C VAL A 53 6.30 7.07 0.61
N ILE A 54 5.85 6.73 -0.60
CA ILE A 54 6.67 6.82 -1.82
C ILE A 54 7.11 8.27 -2.08
N LEU A 55 6.17 9.22 -2.05
CA LEU A 55 6.47 10.63 -2.33
C LEU A 55 7.44 11.22 -1.31
N LEU A 56 7.24 10.92 -0.03
CA LEU A 56 8.14 11.37 1.03
C LEU A 56 9.52 10.71 0.92
N SER A 57 9.58 9.42 0.62
CA SER A 57 10.86 8.71 0.43
C SER A 57 11.64 9.26 -0.77
N ILE A 58 10.97 9.58 -1.87
CA ILE A 58 11.58 10.26 -3.03
C ILE A 58 12.08 11.65 -2.63
N LYS A 59 11.30 12.41 -1.85
CA LYS A 59 11.71 13.73 -1.35
C LYS A 59 12.94 13.61 -0.46
N ILE A 60 12.99 12.64 0.45
CA ILE A 60 14.14 12.36 1.30
C ILE A 60 15.36 12.01 0.45
N TYR A 61 15.22 11.12 -0.54
CA TYR A 61 16.32 10.77 -1.44
C TYR A 61 16.89 11.98 -2.19
N ASN A 62 16.02 12.90 -2.61
CA ASN A 62 16.44 14.11 -3.33
C ASN A 62 17.17 15.12 -2.43
N LEU A 63 16.93 15.11 -1.11
CA LEU A 63 17.57 16.02 -0.14
C LEU A 63 18.80 15.38 0.53
N TYR A 64 18.70 14.10 0.87
CA TYR A 64 19.64 13.31 1.66
C TYR A 64 19.68 11.86 1.13
N SER A 65 20.35 11.67 0.00
CA SER A 65 20.39 10.37 -0.70
C SER A 65 20.96 9.23 0.13
N ASP A 66 21.90 9.54 1.03
CA ASP A 66 22.55 8.66 1.99
C ASP A 66 21.60 8.15 3.10
N LYS A 67 20.53 8.90 3.40
CA LYS A 67 19.60 8.61 4.50
C LYS A 67 18.26 8.03 4.05
N VAL A 68 18.08 7.77 2.75
CA VAL A 68 16.79 7.31 2.20
C VAL A 68 16.29 6.00 2.84
N GLY A 69 17.20 5.06 3.14
CA GLY A 69 16.84 3.79 3.78
C GLY A 69 16.26 3.98 5.18
N PHE A 70 16.90 4.81 6.01
CA PHE A 70 16.41 5.16 7.34
C PHE A 70 15.12 5.96 7.27
N GLY A 71 15.02 6.92 6.35
CA GLY A 71 13.81 7.69 6.12
C GLY A 71 12.62 6.81 5.72
N TYR A 72 12.85 5.87 4.80
CA TYR A 72 11.86 4.88 4.40
C TYR A 72 11.39 4.03 5.58
N LEU A 73 12.33 3.49 6.36
CA LEU A 73 12.01 2.67 7.53
C LEU A 73 11.14 3.43 8.54
N GLY A 74 11.49 4.69 8.85
CA GLY A 74 10.68 5.55 9.71
C GLY A 74 9.27 5.78 9.16
N LEU A 75 9.14 6.05 7.86
CA LEU A 75 7.84 6.23 7.20
C LEU A 75 6.99 4.95 7.23
N VAL A 76 7.59 3.78 7.06
CA VAL A 76 6.90 2.48 7.16
C VAL A 76 6.39 2.24 8.59
N LEU A 77 7.17 2.60 9.62
CA LEU A 77 6.71 2.51 11.01
C LEU A 77 5.48 3.39 11.26
N PHE A 78 5.49 4.64 10.79
CA PHE A 78 4.31 5.50 10.86
C PHE A 78 3.11 4.91 10.11
N LYS A 79 3.34 4.36 8.91
CA LYS A 79 2.30 3.67 8.12
C LYS A 79 1.71 2.48 8.88
N MET A 80 2.51 1.71 9.61
CA MET A 80 2.03 0.63 10.47
C MET A 80 1.16 1.18 11.62
N ILE A 81 1.57 2.25 12.29
CA ILE A 81 0.77 2.90 13.35
C ILE A 81 -0.58 3.39 12.80
N PHE A 82 -0.58 4.09 11.67
CA PHE A 82 -1.82 4.55 11.04
C PHE A 82 -2.72 3.38 10.62
N SER A 83 -2.14 2.25 10.21
CA SER A 83 -2.90 1.05 9.87
C SER A 83 -3.61 0.45 11.10
N VAL A 84 -2.95 0.46 12.26
CA VAL A 84 -3.59 0.04 13.53
C VAL A 84 -4.73 0.99 13.89
N ILE A 85 -4.52 2.31 13.78
CA ILE A 85 -5.58 3.31 14.04
C ILE A 85 -6.77 3.11 13.10
N PHE A 86 -6.51 2.83 11.82
CA PHE A 86 -7.56 2.56 10.83
C PHE A 86 -8.35 1.29 11.13
N LEU A 87 -7.69 0.23 11.60
CA LEU A 87 -8.34 -1.03 11.96
C LEU A 87 -9.06 -0.97 13.32
N TYR A 88 -8.61 -0.11 14.24
CA TYR A 88 -9.14 0.04 15.60
C TYR A 88 -10.67 0.04 15.73
N PRO A 89 -11.44 0.86 14.99
CA PRO A 89 -12.90 0.86 15.10
C PRO A 89 -13.54 -0.49 14.78
N ASN A 90 -12.88 -1.36 14.01
CA ASN A 90 -13.38 -2.69 13.66
C ASN A 90 -13.03 -3.76 14.71
N PHE A 91 -12.12 -3.48 15.65
CA PHE A 91 -11.78 -4.39 16.75
C PHE A 91 -12.81 -4.37 17.88
N ALA A 92 -13.60 -3.30 17.98
CA ALA A 92 -14.58 -3.13 19.06
C ALA A 92 -15.69 -4.21 19.06
N THR A 93 -15.98 -4.83 17.92
CA THR A 93 -17.10 -5.78 17.77
C THR A 93 -16.75 -7.25 17.98
N LYS A 94 -15.46 -7.61 18.14
CA LYS A 94 -14.93 -8.98 18.42
C LYS A 94 -15.67 -10.15 17.73
N THR A 95 -16.11 -9.99 16.49
CA THR A 95 -16.77 -11.06 15.73
C THR A 95 -15.77 -11.84 14.87
N ASN A 96 -16.16 -13.01 14.36
CA ASN A 96 -15.38 -13.72 13.33
C ASN A 96 -15.13 -12.85 12.09
N GLU A 97 -16.02 -11.90 11.79
CA GLU A 97 -15.86 -10.96 10.68
C GLU A 97 -14.67 -10.01 10.87
N THR A 98 -14.36 -9.63 12.12
CA THR A 98 -13.18 -8.81 12.44
C THR A 98 -11.89 -9.51 12.03
N LYS A 99 -11.77 -10.83 12.28
CA LYS A 99 -10.57 -11.60 11.90
C LYS A 99 -10.39 -11.64 10.39
N ILE A 100 -11.48 -11.90 9.67
CA ILE A 100 -11.48 -11.95 8.20
C ILE A 100 -11.11 -10.58 7.62
N LEU A 101 -11.68 -9.49 8.15
CA LEU A 101 -11.35 -8.13 7.73
C LEU A 101 -9.86 -7.81 7.90
N VAL A 102 -9.27 -8.15 9.04
CA VAL A 102 -7.87 -7.90 9.36
C VAL A 102 -6.96 -8.69 8.42
N LEU A 103 -7.28 -9.96 8.16
CA LEU A 103 -6.51 -10.77 7.22
C LEU A 103 -6.53 -10.18 5.81
N ASN A 104 -7.69 -9.75 5.33
CA ASN A 104 -7.84 -9.09 4.03
C ASN A 104 -7.06 -7.76 3.98
N PHE A 105 -7.07 -6.99 5.07
CA PHE A 105 -6.27 -5.78 5.17
C PHE A 105 -4.77 -6.07 5.04
N PHE A 106 -4.26 -7.05 5.80
CA PHE A 106 -2.83 -7.41 5.75
C PHE A 106 -2.42 -7.95 4.38
N ALA A 107 -3.27 -8.75 3.72
CA ALA A 107 -3.00 -9.23 2.37
C ALA A 107 -2.76 -8.07 1.39
N VAL A 108 -3.64 -7.07 1.38
CA VAL A 108 -3.48 -5.87 0.55
C VAL A 108 -2.25 -5.09 0.99
N PHE A 109 -2.08 -4.88 2.29
CA PHE A 109 -0.96 -4.13 2.85
C PHE A 109 0.39 -4.68 2.39
N PHE A 110 0.60 -6.00 2.44
CA PHE A 110 1.85 -6.62 2.01
C PHE A 110 2.11 -6.48 0.51
N ILE A 111 1.08 -6.65 -0.32
CA ILE A 111 1.21 -6.46 -1.77
C ILE A 111 1.65 -5.02 -2.09
N TYR A 112 1.04 -4.04 -1.42
CA TYR A 112 1.42 -2.64 -1.58
C TYR A 112 2.80 -2.32 -1.02
N LEU A 113 3.21 -2.98 0.07
CA LEU A 113 4.56 -2.85 0.62
C LEU A 113 5.64 -3.35 -0.36
N ILE A 114 5.41 -4.50 -1.00
CA ILE A 114 6.33 -5.01 -2.04
C ILE A 114 6.39 -4.01 -3.21
N PHE A 115 5.24 -3.56 -3.68
CA PHE A 115 5.17 -2.56 -4.75
C PHE A 115 5.94 -1.27 -4.39
N GLU A 116 5.76 -0.77 -3.18
CA GLU A 116 6.44 0.41 -2.63
C GLU A 116 7.96 0.27 -2.71
N VAL A 117 8.50 -0.85 -2.22
CA VAL A 117 9.95 -1.13 -2.28
C VAL A 117 10.44 -1.20 -3.71
N LEU A 118 9.75 -1.92 -4.60
CA LEU A 118 10.14 -2.06 -6.01
C LEU A 118 10.19 -0.71 -6.73
N VAL A 119 9.20 0.17 -6.48
CA VAL A 119 9.16 1.51 -7.07
C VAL A 119 10.34 2.35 -6.58
N LEU A 120 10.62 2.32 -5.27
CA LEU A 120 11.72 3.09 -4.69
C LEU A 120 13.09 2.62 -5.18
N LEU A 121 13.34 1.30 -5.19
CA LEU A 121 14.60 0.74 -5.71
C LEU A 121 14.80 1.10 -7.18
N ARG A 122 13.75 1.00 -8.00
CA ARG A 122 13.82 1.38 -9.42
C ARG A 122 14.11 2.86 -9.61
N TYR A 123 13.52 3.72 -8.77
CA TYR A 123 13.76 5.16 -8.81
C TYR A 123 15.21 5.50 -8.45
N ILE A 124 15.71 4.94 -7.34
CA ILE A 124 17.07 5.17 -6.82
C ILE A 124 18.11 4.66 -7.83
N SER A 125 17.98 3.41 -8.31
CA SER A 125 18.91 2.80 -9.26
C SER A 125 19.05 3.63 -10.54
N LYS A 126 17.93 4.12 -11.08
CA LYS A 126 17.93 4.95 -12.30
C LYS A 126 18.55 6.33 -12.11
N LYS A 127 18.44 6.90 -10.91
CA LYS A 127 19.00 8.22 -10.61
C LYS A 127 20.48 8.14 -10.22
N SER A 128 20.92 7.05 -9.60
CA SER A 128 22.34 6.79 -9.32
C SER A 128 23.16 6.49 -10.58
N SER A 129 22.54 6.01 -11.66
CA SER A 129 23.21 5.69 -12.93
C SER A 129 23.28 6.88 -13.90
N ARG A 130 22.98 8.10 -13.45
CA ARG A 130 23.00 9.35 -14.21
C ARG A 130 23.94 10.32 -13.54
#